data_AF-A0A8T7DAS0-F1
#
_entry.id   AF-A0A8T7DAS0-F1
#
_cell.length_a   1.000
_cell.length_b   1.000
_cell.length_c   1.000
_cell.angle_alpha   90.00
_cell.angle_beta   90.00
_cell.angle_gamma   90.00
#
_symmetry.space_group_name_H-M   'P 1'
#
loop_
_entity.id
_entity.type
_entity.pdbx_description
1 polymer ?
#
loop_
_entity_poly.entity_id
_entity_poly.type
_entity_poly.pdbx_seq_one_letter_code
_entity_poly.pdbx_strand_id
1 'polypeptide(L)'
;MSVESKESHLRSILKAITWRILATTTTFLIAYFVTGESIVAFTIASFETIAKLAIYYFHERAWQMVPRQTIRGLLKGGTIAGKDHP
;
A
#
# COMPACT_ATOMS: atom_id res chain seq x y z
N MET A 1 1.04 -36.24 -7.00
CA MET A 1 0.17 -35.58 -6.00
C MET A 1 0.75 -34.21 -5.69
N SER A 2 0.50 -33.23 -6.56
CA SER A 2 0.79 -31.82 -6.31
C SER A 2 -0.56 -31.12 -6.26
N VAL A 3 -0.99 -30.76 -5.05
CA VAL A 3 -2.21 -29.98 -4.86
C VAL A 3 -1.90 -28.58 -5.38
N GLU A 4 -2.17 -28.33 -6.66
CA GLU A 4 -2.27 -26.98 -7.20
C GLU A 4 -3.52 -26.35 -6.55
N SER A 5 -3.33 -25.81 -5.35
CA SER A 5 -4.38 -25.09 -4.65
C SER A 5 -4.55 -23.77 -5.36
N LYS A 6 -5.52 -23.72 -6.28
CA LYS A 6 -6.14 -22.47 -6.74
C LYS A 6 -6.45 -21.66 -5.48
N GLU A 7 -5.63 -20.67 -5.15
CA GLU A 7 -5.83 -19.80 -3.98
C GLU A 7 -7.23 -19.20 -4.12
N SER A 8 -8.19 -19.74 -3.36
CA SER A 8 -9.57 -19.32 -3.53
C SER A 8 -9.66 -17.88 -3.05
N HIS A 9 -10.42 -17.04 -3.75
CA HIS A 9 -10.64 -15.64 -3.35
C HIS A 9 -11.02 -15.52 -1.86
N LEU A 10 -11.69 -16.53 -1.31
CA LEU A 10 -12.01 -16.66 0.11
C LEU A 10 -10.77 -16.77 1.02
N ARG A 11 -9.75 -17.56 0.65
CA ARG A 11 -8.49 -17.65 1.42
C ARG A 11 -7.76 -16.31 1.46
N SER A 12 -7.74 -15.59 0.35
CA SER A 12 -7.14 -14.25 0.28
C SER A 12 -7.90 -13.22 1.14
N ILE A 13 -9.23 -13.23 1.11
CA ILE A 13 -10.07 -12.36 1.96
C ILE A 13 -9.84 -12.70 3.45
N LEU A 14 -9.86 -13.98 3.82
CA LEU A 14 -9.62 -14.40 5.20
C LEU A 14 -8.23 -13.99 5.67
N LYS A 15 -7.19 -14.17 4.83
CA LYS A 15 -5.83 -13.72 5.14
C LYS A 15 -5.77 -12.19 5.34
N ALA A 16 -6.47 -11.43 4.50
CA ALA A 16 -6.56 -9.98 4.64
C ALA A 16 -7.27 -9.55 5.94
N ILE A 17 -8.35 -10.23 6.33
CA ILE A 17 -9.06 -9.98 7.59
C ILE A 17 -8.18 -10.31 8.79
N THR A 18 -7.52 -11.48 8.79
CA THR A 18 -6.58 -11.85 9.84
C THR A 18 -5.47 -10.82 10.00
N TRP A 19 -4.92 -10.36 8.87
CA TRP A 19 -3.90 -9.32 8.88
C TRP A 19 -4.43 -8.00 9.46
N ARG A 20 -5.66 -7.61 9.12
CA ARG A 20 -6.30 -6.40 9.66
C ARG A 20 -6.51 -6.48 11.16
N ILE A 21 -7.02 -7.60 11.68
CA ILE A 21 -7.23 -7.80 13.12
C ILE A 21 -5.91 -7.77 13.87
N LEU A 22 -4.87 -8.44 13.35
CA LEU A 22 -3.55 -8.44 13.97
C LEU A 22 -2.94 -7.04 14.01
N ALA A 23 -3.01 -6.29 12.91
CA ALA A 23 -2.47 -4.95 12.83
C ALA A 23 -3.16 -3.99 13.82
N THR A 24 -4.50 -3.97 13.85
CA THR A 24 -5.24 -3.10 14.77
C THR A 24 -5.01 -3.48 16.24
N THR A 25 -4.96 -4.78 16.54
CA THR A 25 -4.69 -5.28 17.89
C THR A 25 -3.28 -4.92 18.34
N THR A 26 -2.29 -5.03 17.45
CA THR A 26 -0.89 -4.71 17.77
C THR A 26 -0.74 -3.23 18.09
N THR A 27 -1.30 -2.32 17.28
CA THR A 27 -1.26 -0.88 17.58
C THR A 27 -1.95 -0.57 18.91
N PHE A 28 -3.14 -1.13 19.13
CA PHE A 28 -3.87 -0.92 20.38
C PHE A 28 -3.07 -1.38 21.59
N LEU A 29 -2.47 -2.58 21.54
CA LEU A 29 -1.64 -3.10 22.62
C LEU A 29 -0.41 -2.23 22.85
N ILE A 30 0.33 -1.85 21.80
CA ILE A 30 1.50 -0.98 21.93
C ILE A 30 1.09 0.35 22.58
N ALA A 31 0.02 0.98 22.09
CA ALA A 31 -0.47 2.22 22.64
C ALA A 31 -0.88 2.07 24.11
N TYR A 32 -1.62 1.02 24.44
CA TYR A 32 -2.04 0.71 25.81
C TYR A 32 -0.87 0.44 26.76
N PHE A 33 0.15 -0.31 26.31
CA PHE A 33 1.35 -0.55 27.11
C PHE A 33 2.15 0.73 27.38
N VAL A 34 2.14 1.69 26.44
CA VAL A 34 2.84 2.96 26.57
C VAL A 34 2.07 3.94 27.46
N THR A 35 0.75 4.04 27.30
CA THR A 35 -0.06 5.05 28.02
C THR A 35 -0.71 4.52 29.30
N GLY A 36 -0.90 3.21 29.43
CA GLY A 36 -1.64 2.58 30.52
C GLY A 36 -3.15 2.85 30.51
N GLU A 37 -3.67 3.52 29.47
CA GLU A 37 -5.03 4.05 29.43
C GLU A 37 -5.71 3.62 28.11
N SER A 38 -6.86 2.95 28.23
CA SER A 38 -7.51 2.24 27.13
C SER A 38 -8.22 3.16 26.15
N ILE A 39 -8.69 4.32 26.61
CA ILE A 39 -9.36 5.32 25.76
C ILE A 39 -8.33 5.93 24.81
N VAL A 40 -7.17 6.36 25.31
CA VAL A 40 -6.09 6.91 24.49
C VAL A 40 -5.56 5.86 23.50
N ALA A 41 -5.41 4.60 23.92
CA ALA A 41 -4.98 3.52 23.03
C ALA A 41 -5.96 3.31 21.84
N PHE A 42 -7.26 3.37 22.13
CA PHE A 42 -8.30 3.29 21.10
C PHE A 42 -8.29 4.52 20.16
N THR A 43 -8.08 5.71 20.71
CA THR A 43 -7.93 6.94 19.91
C THR A 43 -6.74 6.84 18.96
N ILE A 44 -5.60 6.34 19.43
CA ILE A 44 -4.40 6.15 18.60
C ILE A 44 -4.67 5.16 17.46
N ALA A 45 -5.25 3.98 17.77
CA ALA A 45 -5.56 2.97 16.76
C ALA A 45 -6.56 3.48 15.69
N SER A 46 -7.56 4.25 16.12
CA SER A 46 -8.55 4.86 15.23
C SER A 46 -7.92 5.94 14.34
N PHE A 47 -7.11 6.80 14.94
CA PHE A 47 -6.40 7.87 14.23
C PHE A 47 -5.39 7.32 13.23
N GLU A 48 -4.64 6.27 13.58
CA GLU A 48 -3.70 5.59 12.69
C GLU A 48 -4.40 5.06 11.43
N THR A 49 -5.59 4.47 11.60
CA THR A 49 -6.38 3.93 10.49
C THR A 49 -6.82 5.03 9.53
N ILE A 50 -7.30 6.16 10.05
CA ILE A 50 -7.71 7.33 9.26
C ILE A 50 -6.50 7.99 8.59
N ALA A 51 -5.40 8.15 9.32
CA ALA A 51 -4.17 8.74 8.80
C ALA A 51 -3.61 7.93 7.63
N LYS A 52 -3.58 6.59 7.72
CA LYS A 52 -3.18 5.72 6.61
C LYS A 52 -4.07 5.90 5.38
N LEU A 53 -5.38 6.06 5.56
CA LEU A 53 -6.30 6.31 4.45
C LEU A 53 -6.01 7.67 3.78
N ALA A 54 -5.82 8.72 4.57
CA ALA A 54 -5.48 10.04 4.07
C ALA A 54 -4.14 10.03 3.31
N ILE A 55 -3.10 9.44 3.89
CA ILE A 55 -1.77 9.31 3.28
C ILE A 55 -1.87 8.52 1.97
N TYR A 56 -2.60 7.40 1.95
CA TYR A 56 -2.77 6.61 0.72
C TYR A 56 -3.44 7.43 -0.38
N TYR A 57 -4.50 8.18 -0.05
CA TYR A 57 -5.19 9.04 -1.00
C TYR A 57 -4.27 10.13 -1.56
N PHE A 58 -3.53 10.84 -0.70
CA PHE A 58 -2.58 11.86 -1.14
C PHE A 58 -1.42 11.26 -1.94
N HIS A 59 -0.93 10.07 -1.58
CA HIS A 59 0.10 9.35 -2.32
C HIS A 59 -0.36 9.03 -3.75
N GLU A 60 -1.55 8.44 -3.91
CA GLU A 60 -2.17 8.21 -5.22
C GLU A 60 -2.31 9.52 -6.01
N ARG A 61 -2.78 10.59 -5.36
CA ARG A 61 -3.00 11.88 -6.02
C ARG A 61 -1.70 12.52 -6.48
N ALA A 62 -0.65 12.47 -5.65
CA ALA A 62 0.69 12.92 -6.01
C ALA A 62 1.22 12.12 -7.20
N TRP A 63 0.96 10.81 -7.22
CA TRP A 63 1.40 9.95 -8.32
C TRP A 63 0.68 10.18 -9.63
N GLN A 64 -0.60 10.57 -9.59
CA GLN A 64 -1.33 11.03 -10.77
C GLN A 64 -0.85 12.39 -11.28
N MET A 65 -0.34 13.25 -10.40
CA MET A 65 0.20 14.57 -10.77
C MET A 65 1.56 14.49 -11.45
N VAL A 66 2.33 13.41 -11.23
CA VAL A 66 3.63 13.20 -11.88
C VAL A 66 3.41 12.83 -13.35
N PRO A 67 3.79 13.68 -14.34
CA PRO A 67 3.60 13.38 -15.74
C PRO A 67 4.51 12.21 -16.15
N ARG A 68 3.92 11.03 -16.31
CA ARG A 68 4.62 9.81 -16.79
C ARG A 68 5.15 9.93 -18.23
N GLN A 69 4.83 11.03 -18.92
CA GLN A 69 5.11 11.27 -20.34
C GLN A 69 6.56 11.71 -20.59
N THR A 70 7.21 12.40 -19.64
CA THR A 70 8.58 12.90 -19.81
C THR A 70 9.62 11.77 -19.80
N ILE A 71 9.42 10.74 -18.97
CA ILE A 71 10.35 9.59 -18.88
C ILE A 71 10.29 8.71 -20.14
N ARG A 72 9.11 8.57 -20.74
CA ARG A 72 8.91 7.72 -21.92
C ARG A 72 9.45 8.37 -23.21
N GLY A 73 9.51 9.70 -23.26
CA GLY A 73 10.13 10.47 -24.34
C GLY A 73 11.66 10.36 -24.35
N LEU A 74 12.29 10.41 -23.17
CA LEU A 74 13.74 10.26 -23.01
C LEU A 74 14.25 8.88 -23.42
N LEU A 75 13.48 7.81 -23.17
CA LEU A 75 13.85 6.45 -23.59
C LEU A 75 13.66 6.19 -25.08
N LYS A 76 12.69 6.86 -25.74
CA LYS A 76 12.47 6.73 -27.19
C LYS A 76 13.47 7.53 -28.04
N GLY A 77 14.08 8.59 -27.48
CA GLY A 77 15.08 9.40 -28.17
C GLY A 77 16.38 8.66 -28.52
N GLY A 78 16.68 7.53 -27.85
CA GLY A 78 17.88 6.73 -28.12
C GLY A 78 17.74 5.70 -29.25
N THR A 79 16.53 5.43 -29.75
CA THR A 79 16.30 4.38 -30.78
C THR A 79 16.16 4.95 -32.20
N ILE A 80 16.05 6.27 -32.35
CA ILE A 80 15.96 6.93 -33.67
C ILE A 80 17.32 7.33 -34.26
N ALA A 81 18.43 7.18 -33.53
CA ALA A 81 19.78 7.52 -33.99
C ALA A 81 20.51 6.40 -34.78
N GLY A 82 19.78 5.38 -35.25
CA GLY A 82 20.29 4.32 -36.15
C GLY A 82 19.46 4.15 -37.42
N LYS A 83 18.64 5.17 -37.72
CA LYS A 83 17.72 5.35 -38.85
C LYS A 83 18.31 5.52 -40.24
N ASP A 84 19.50 6.12 -40.35
CA ASP A 84 19.83 6.88 -41.55
C ASP A 84 21.28 6.62 -42.01
N HIS A 85 21.48 5.57 -42.80
CA HIS A 85 22.60 5.53 -43.75
C HIS A 85 22.12 4.91 -45.08
N PRO A 86 22.47 5.53 -46.23
CA PRO A 86 22.01 5.15 -47.56
C PRO A 86 22.47 3.76 -48.01
#